data_AF-A0A357KQZ0-F1
#
_entry.id   AF-A0A357KQZ0-F1
#
_cell.length_a   1.000
_cell.length_b   1.000
_cell.length_c   1.000
_cell.angle_alpha   90.00
_cell.angle_beta   90.00
_cell.angle_gamma   90.00
#
_symmetry.space_group_name_H-M   'P 1'
#
loop_
_entity.id
_entity.type
_entity.pdbx_description
1 polymer ?
#
loop_
_entity_poly.entity_id
_entity_poly.type
_entity_poly.pdbx_seq_one_letter_code
_entity_poly.pdbx_strand_id
1 'polypeptide(L)'
;SSRHATDLSSVINAESQDIPNAPVFIAGTSRGAISAVAQQDLGAALLLSSPVTTGAGLPVEASAISKPTQVVWHGSDQCSVTAPFDSSQLVTALDQASIATKGIEVFGGFNDPSQSNNCQANTNHGFLGIETCAVRQMTDWAADTLLSLPVSRPAIASGDPTTLQTPAGNQFRFTVDANGAAPFTFSLPHSITDLMGVIEPDGADQFLYTPPVGLDTTTDSFVYVATDANGGTSSNVIRIRINP
;
A
#
# COMPACT_ATOMS: atom_id res chain seq x y z
N SER A 1 -1.32 6.46 5.80
CA SER A 1 -2.37 7.42 6.21
C SER A 1 -3.47 7.39 5.16
N SER A 2 -4.64 7.92 5.49
CA SER A 2 -5.76 8.06 4.54
C SER A 2 -5.39 8.88 3.30
N ARG A 3 -4.55 9.91 3.47
CA ARG A 3 -4.03 10.72 2.35
C ARG A 3 -3.14 9.94 1.40
N HIS A 4 -2.17 9.17 1.92
CA HIS A 4 -1.32 8.33 1.07
C HIS A 4 -2.18 7.31 0.28
N ALA A 5 -3.23 6.76 0.90
CA ALA A 5 -4.15 5.86 0.21
C ALA A 5 -4.83 6.57 -0.97
N THR A 6 -5.29 7.80 -0.76
CA THR A 6 -5.97 8.62 -1.77
C THR A 6 -5.04 8.95 -2.93
N ASP A 7 -3.80 9.35 -2.64
CA ASP A 7 -2.79 9.68 -3.65
C ASP A 7 -2.44 8.44 -4.49
N LEU A 8 -2.15 7.29 -3.84
CA LEU A 8 -1.85 6.04 -4.53
C LEU A 8 -3.01 5.53 -5.36
N SER A 9 -4.23 5.52 -4.81
CA SER A 9 -5.44 5.09 -5.53
C SER A 9 -5.68 5.95 -6.78
N SER A 10 -5.42 7.26 -6.70
CA SER A 10 -5.54 8.16 -7.85
C SER A 10 -4.54 7.84 -8.96
N VAL A 11 -3.27 7.56 -8.61
CA VAL A 11 -2.23 7.14 -9.58
C VAL A 11 -2.57 5.78 -10.18
N ILE A 12 -2.88 4.79 -9.34
CA ILE A 12 -3.27 3.44 -9.77
C ILE A 12 -4.41 3.50 -10.78
N ASN A 13 -5.44 4.31 -10.51
CA ASN A 13 -6.60 4.43 -11.38
C ASN A 13 -6.30 5.15 -12.69
N ALA A 14 -5.36 6.10 -12.72
CA ALA A 14 -4.90 6.73 -13.95
C ALA A 14 -4.14 5.72 -14.83
N GLU A 15 -3.13 5.04 -14.27
CA GLU A 15 -2.30 4.07 -15.01
C GLU A 15 -3.10 2.87 -15.52
N SER A 16 -4.12 2.45 -14.77
CA SER A 16 -4.97 1.32 -15.16
C SER A 16 -5.83 1.57 -16.39
N GLN A 17 -5.95 2.82 -16.85
CA GLN A 17 -6.62 3.13 -18.11
C GLN A 17 -5.80 2.63 -19.31
N ASP A 18 -4.47 2.68 -19.21
CA ASP A 18 -3.55 2.27 -20.27
C ASP A 18 -3.20 0.78 -20.18
N ILE A 19 -3.22 0.20 -18.97
CA ILE A 19 -2.88 -1.21 -18.72
C ILE A 19 -4.00 -1.90 -17.93
N PRO A 20 -5.16 -2.18 -18.57
CA PRO A 20 -6.29 -2.80 -17.90
C PRO A 20 -5.91 -4.22 -17.43
N ASN A 21 -6.38 -4.59 -16.23
CA ASN A 21 -6.13 -5.89 -15.58
C ASN A 21 -4.72 -6.14 -15.03
N ALA A 22 -3.80 -5.17 -15.11
CA ALA A 22 -2.51 -5.33 -14.47
C ALA A 22 -2.66 -5.38 -12.94
N PRO A 23 -2.09 -6.38 -12.26
CA PRO A 23 -2.01 -6.38 -10.80
C PRO A 23 -1.07 -5.27 -10.33
N VAL A 24 -1.37 -4.70 -9.17
CA VAL A 24 -0.57 -3.62 -8.57
C VAL A 24 0.40 -4.18 -7.56
N PHE A 25 1.66 -3.77 -7.64
CA PHE A 25 2.69 -4.02 -6.63
C PHE A 25 3.01 -2.71 -5.95
N ILE A 26 3.03 -2.69 -4.62
CA ILE A 26 3.39 -1.48 -3.86
C ILE A 26 4.85 -1.61 -3.40
N ALA A 27 5.70 -0.72 -3.91
CA ALA A 27 7.11 -0.68 -3.55
C ALA A 27 7.39 0.39 -2.49
N GLY A 28 8.30 0.08 -1.56
CA GLY A 28 8.70 1.02 -0.50
C GLY A 28 10.15 0.84 -0.06
N THR A 29 10.91 1.94 -0.08
CA THR A 29 12.31 1.96 0.35
C THR A 29 12.48 2.67 1.69
N SER A 30 13.25 2.11 2.62
CA SER A 30 13.52 2.77 3.93
C SER A 30 12.20 3.10 4.64
N ARG A 31 11.99 4.37 5.01
CA ARG A 31 10.72 4.84 5.59
C ARG A 31 9.53 4.68 4.65
N GLY A 32 9.77 4.62 3.34
CA GLY A 32 8.75 4.30 2.34
C GLY A 32 8.17 2.89 2.51
N ALA A 33 8.92 1.95 3.09
CA ALA A 33 8.41 0.61 3.39
C ALA A 33 7.26 0.63 4.41
N ILE A 34 7.33 1.52 5.40
CA ILE A 34 6.23 1.75 6.37
C ILE A 34 4.97 2.17 5.63
N SER A 35 5.12 3.11 4.67
CA SER A 35 3.99 3.55 3.87
C SER A 35 3.48 2.43 2.98
N ALA A 36 4.35 1.65 2.33
CA ALA A 36 3.95 0.52 1.48
C ALA A 36 3.12 -0.51 2.24
N VAL A 37 3.57 -0.94 3.43
CA VAL A 37 2.84 -1.87 4.29
C VAL A 37 1.48 -1.30 4.73
N ALA A 38 1.45 -0.02 5.13
CA ALA A 38 0.21 0.64 5.51
C ALA A 38 -0.80 0.82 4.36
N GLN A 39 -0.40 0.59 3.11
CA GLN A 39 -1.23 0.70 1.91
C GLN A 39 -1.34 -0.63 1.15
N GLN A 40 -0.94 -1.75 1.77
CA GLN A 40 -0.86 -3.06 1.10
C GLN A 40 -2.18 -3.52 0.46
N ASP A 41 -3.32 -3.09 1.00
CA ASP A 41 -4.64 -3.48 0.48
C ASP A 41 -4.93 -2.88 -0.90
N LEU A 42 -4.19 -1.86 -1.33
CA LEU A 42 -4.23 -1.31 -2.68
C LEU A 42 -3.45 -2.16 -3.69
N GLY A 43 -2.67 -3.13 -3.23
CA GLY A 43 -1.81 -3.98 -4.05
C GLY A 43 -2.06 -5.47 -3.85
N ALA A 44 -1.57 -6.24 -4.81
CA ALA A 44 -1.53 -7.69 -4.75
C ALA A 44 -0.27 -8.21 -4.04
N ALA A 45 0.82 -7.44 -4.03
CA ALA A 45 2.09 -7.80 -3.42
C ALA A 45 2.91 -6.57 -3.00
N LEU A 46 3.88 -6.78 -2.11
CA LEU A 46 4.80 -5.75 -1.61
C LEU A 46 6.24 -5.98 -2.08
N LEU A 47 6.92 -4.90 -2.45
CA LEU A 47 8.35 -4.87 -2.76
C LEU A 47 9.05 -3.94 -1.78
N LEU A 48 9.69 -4.49 -0.74
CA LEU A 48 10.33 -3.71 0.30
C LEU A 48 11.85 -3.73 0.11
N SER A 49 12.49 -2.56 0.13
CA SER A 49 13.95 -2.44 0.00
C SER A 49 14.54 -1.64 1.15
N SER A 50 15.53 -2.18 1.86
CA SER A 50 16.09 -1.62 3.08
C SER A 50 14.99 -1.12 4.02
N PRO A 51 14.00 -1.94 4.43
CA PRO A 51 12.84 -1.47 5.17
C PRO A 51 13.23 -0.93 6.55
N VAL A 52 12.52 0.11 7.00
CA VAL A 52 12.60 0.54 8.40
C VAL A 52 11.82 -0.42 9.29
N THR A 53 12.56 -1.20 10.09
CA THR A 53 12.06 -2.24 11.00
C THR A 53 12.24 -1.88 12.47
N THR A 54 12.87 -0.73 12.78
CA THR A 54 13.02 -0.23 14.15
C THR A 54 13.04 1.30 14.18
N GLY A 55 13.02 1.89 15.39
CA GLY A 55 13.06 3.33 15.62
C GLY A 55 11.69 3.96 15.88
N ALA A 56 11.61 5.28 15.71
CA ALA A 56 10.41 6.05 16.03
C ALA A 56 9.28 5.86 15.01
N GLY A 57 8.03 5.89 15.49
CA GLY A 57 6.83 5.70 14.69
C GLY A 57 6.30 4.27 14.77
N LEU A 58 5.75 3.77 13.66
CA LEU A 58 5.33 2.38 13.48
C LEU A 58 6.25 1.73 12.43
N PRO A 59 7.37 1.11 12.83
CA PRO A 59 8.22 0.37 11.90
C PRO A 59 7.49 -0.81 11.26
N VAL A 60 8.07 -1.35 10.20
CA VAL A 60 7.56 -2.55 9.54
C VAL A 60 7.72 -3.76 10.45
N GLU A 61 6.60 -4.43 10.71
CA GLU A 61 6.50 -5.65 11.51
C GLU A 61 5.76 -6.72 10.69
N ALA A 62 6.13 -8.00 10.83
CA ALA A 62 5.51 -9.08 10.06
C ALA A 62 4.00 -9.22 10.31
N SER A 63 3.55 -8.92 11.54
CA SER A 63 2.13 -8.98 11.93
C SER A 63 1.25 -7.94 11.21
N ALA A 64 1.87 -6.90 10.64
CA ALA A 64 1.18 -5.90 9.86
C ALA A 64 1.06 -6.27 8.37
N ILE A 65 1.63 -7.40 7.92
CA ILE A 65 1.70 -7.78 6.51
C ILE A 65 0.82 -9.02 6.27
N SER A 66 -0.04 -8.95 5.25
CA SER A 66 -0.92 -10.03 4.83
C SER A 66 -0.77 -10.39 3.34
N LYS A 67 0.00 -9.61 2.58
CA LYS A 67 0.25 -9.83 1.15
C LYS A 67 1.57 -10.54 0.89
N PRO A 68 1.70 -11.28 -0.23
CA PRO A 68 3.00 -11.74 -0.73
C PRO A 68 4.03 -10.60 -0.73
N THR A 69 5.20 -10.84 -0.16
CA THR A 69 6.17 -9.77 0.13
C THR A 69 7.59 -10.18 -0.20
N GLN A 70 8.28 -9.32 -0.95
CA GLN A 70 9.73 -9.39 -1.08
C GLN A 70 10.39 -8.40 -0.13
N VAL A 71 11.49 -8.83 0.51
CA VAL A 71 12.35 -7.97 1.32
C VAL A 71 13.77 -8.04 0.78
N VAL A 72 14.27 -6.92 0.26
CA VAL A 72 15.65 -6.78 -0.23
C VAL A 72 16.44 -5.90 0.73
N TRP A 73 17.63 -6.32 1.15
CA TRP A 73 18.52 -5.51 1.99
C TRP A 73 19.98 -5.67 1.56
N HIS A 74 20.79 -4.67 1.87
CA HIS A 74 22.23 -4.75 1.68
C HIS A 74 22.88 -5.36 2.92
N GLY A 75 23.71 -6.40 2.80
CA GLY A 75 24.33 -7.08 3.95
C GLY A 75 25.34 -6.22 4.74
N SER A 76 25.73 -5.08 4.18
CA SER A 76 26.55 -4.05 4.85
C SER A 76 25.82 -2.71 5.03
N ASP A 77 24.48 -2.71 5.06
CA ASP A 77 23.71 -1.53 5.47
C ASP A 77 24.07 -1.15 6.91
N GLN A 78 24.49 0.11 7.11
CA GLN A 78 24.88 0.67 8.41
C GLN A 78 23.89 1.73 8.91
N CYS A 79 22.75 1.89 8.23
CA CYS A 79 21.67 2.71 8.74
C CYS A 79 21.07 2.08 10.00
N SER A 80 20.93 2.89 11.05
CA SER A 80 20.57 2.40 12.39
C SER A 80 19.13 1.88 12.52
N VAL A 81 18.30 2.07 11.51
CA VAL A 81 16.87 1.70 11.52
C VAL A 81 16.50 0.66 10.47
N THR A 82 17.45 0.21 9.65
CA THR A 82 17.26 -0.75 8.55
C THR A 82 18.32 -1.84 8.57
N ALA A 83 18.73 -2.26 9.78
CA ALA A 83 19.85 -3.17 9.95
C ALA A 83 19.62 -4.48 9.18
N PRO A 84 20.66 -5.07 8.55
CA PRO A 84 20.53 -6.31 7.78
C PRO A 84 19.92 -7.45 8.58
N PHE A 85 20.34 -7.57 9.85
CA PHE A 85 19.81 -8.56 10.77
C PHE A 85 18.29 -8.43 10.93
N ASP A 86 17.77 -7.23 11.11
CA ASP A 86 16.33 -7.01 11.31
C ASP A 86 15.52 -7.34 10.04
N SER A 87 16.06 -7.05 8.85
CA SER A 87 15.44 -7.48 7.58
C SER A 87 15.38 -9.01 7.46
N SER A 88 16.44 -9.71 7.88
CA SER A 88 16.45 -11.18 7.91
C SER A 88 15.44 -11.76 8.92
N GLN A 89 15.25 -11.09 10.05
CA GLN A 89 14.25 -11.48 11.05
C GLN A 89 12.82 -11.22 10.56
N LEU A 90 12.59 -10.10 9.87
CA LEU A 90 11.31 -9.81 9.22
C LEU A 90 10.93 -10.93 8.23
N VAL A 91 11.87 -11.37 7.39
CA VAL A 91 11.63 -12.47 6.45
C VAL A 91 11.30 -13.77 7.18
N THR A 92 12.05 -14.09 8.24
CA THR A 92 11.81 -15.28 9.06
C THR A 92 10.42 -15.24 9.71
N ALA A 93 10.00 -14.09 10.23
CA ALA A 93 8.70 -13.91 10.84
C ALA A 93 7.55 -13.99 9.82
N LEU A 94 7.73 -13.48 8.60
CA LEU A 94 6.77 -13.63 7.51
C LEU A 94 6.58 -15.10 7.11
N ASP A 95 7.68 -15.85 6.97
CA ASP A 95 7.64 -17.28 6.66
C ASP A 95 6.92 -18.08 7.77
N GLN A 96 7.22 -17.78 9.04
CA GLN A 96 6.54 -18.37 10.19
C GLN A 96 5.04 -18.05 10.23
N ALA A 97 4.64 -16.86 9.75
CA ALA A 97 3.24 -16.47 9.58
C ALA A 97 2.58 -17.07 8.32
N SER A 98 3.29 -17.93 7.57
CA SER A 98 2.82 -18.53 6.31
C SER A 98 2.46 -17.48 5.23
N ILE A 99 3.11 -16.31 5.29
CA ILE A 99 3.01 -15.29 4.24
C ILE A 99 4.04 -15.63 3.17
N ALA A 100 3.60 -15.72 1.90
CA ALA A 100 4.50 -15.95 0.77
C ALA A 100 5.59 -14.87 0.74
N THR A 101 6.84 -15.26 1.00
CA THR A 101 7.92 -14.29 1.21
C THR A 101 9.20 -14.65 0.46
N LYS A 102 9.96 -13.62 0.07
CA LYS A 102 11.30 -13.77 -0.47
C LYS A 102 12.24 -12.74 0.14
N GLY A 103 13.17 -13.23 0.96
CA GLY A 103 14.33 -12.44 1.40
C GLY A 103 15.44 -12.46 0.36
N ILE A 104 16.02 -11.30 0.07
CA ILE A 104 17.20 -11.15 -0.79
C ILE A 104 18.21 -10.25 -0.11
N GLU A 105 19.32 -10.85 0.30
CA GLU A 105 20.50 -10.11 0.71
C GLU A 105 21.40 -9.85 -0.50
N VAL A 106 21.82 -8.60 -0.67
CA VAL A 106 22.80 -8.21 -1.70
C VAL A 106 24.08 -7.66 -1.06
N PHE A 107 25.18 -7.78 -1.80
CA PHE A 107 26.51 -7.29 -1.41
C PHE A 107 27.19 -6.62 -2.59
N GLY A 108 28.21 -5.81 -2.30
CA GLY A 108 29.00 -5.06 -3.26
C GLY A 108 28.87 -3.57 -3.02
N GLY A 109 28.99 -2.78 -4.09
CA GLY A 109 28.78 -1.34 -4.01
C GLY A 109 29.84 -0.62 -3.19
N PHE A 110 29.52 0.62 -2.81
CA PHE A 110 30.38 1.47 -2.00
C PHE A 110 29.56 2.55 -1.28
N ASN A 111 30.14 3.15 -0.24
CA ASN A 111 29.60 4.36 0.37
C ASN A 111 30.25 5.59 -0.25
N ASP A 112 29.47 6.62 -0.57
CA ASP A 112 29.99 7.94 -0.88
C ASP A 112 30.69 8.50 0.37
N PRO A 113 32.01 8.75 0.34
CA PRO A 113 32.76 9.18 1.51
C PRO A 113 32.36 10.58 2.01
N SER A 114 31.65 11.36 1.19
CA SER A 114 31.10 12.66 1.61
C SER A 114 29.87 12.52 2.51
N GLN A 115 29.24 11.34 2.56
CA GLN A 115 28.06 11.08 3.37
C GLN A 115 28.44 10.55 4.76
N SER A 116 28.22 11.38 5.77
CA SER A 116 28.46 11.02 7.17
C SER A 116 27.30 10.24 7.81
N ASN A 117 26.11 10.27 7.19
CA ASN A 117 24.95 9.54 7.64
C ASN A 117 24.73 8.30 6.77
N ASN A 118 24.80 7.12 7.39
CA ASN A 118 24.68 5.84 6.70
C ASN A 118 23.28 5.59 6.12
N CYS A 119 22.24 6.29 6.55
CA CYS A 119 20.86 6.17 6.07
C CYS A 119 20.56 6.95 4.78
N GLN A 120 21.58 7.48 4.12
CA GLN A 120 21.42 8.27 2.91
C GLN A 120 21.42 7.37 1.67
N ALA A 121 20.92 7.91 0.55
CA ALA A 121 20.77 7.14 -0.69
C ALA A 121 22.11 6.73 -1.33
N ASN A 122 23.19 7.51 -1.15
CA ASN A 122 24.49 7.18 -1.75
C ASN A 122 25.37 6.40 -0.76
N THR A 123 24.78 5.40 -0.13
CA THR A 123 25.48 4.45 0.72
C THR A 123 24.98 3.04 0.37
N ASN A 124 25.52 2.03 1.05
CA ASN A 124 25.00 0.68 1.06
C ASN A 124 23.48 0.63 1.38
N HIS A 125 22.96 1.58 2.16
CA HIS A 125 21.52 1.69 2.47
C HIS A 125 20.67 1.87 1.20
N GLY A 126 21.16 2.71 0.27
CA GLY A 126 20.54 2.95 -1.03
C GLY A 126 21.14 2.13 -2.17
N PHE A 127 21.94 1.09 -1.86
CA PHE A 127 22.52 0.17 -2.83
C PHE A 127 23.50 0.81 -3.83
N LEU A 128 24.19 1.90 -3.44
CA LEU A 128 25.08 2.65 -4.34
C LEU A 128 26.12 1.75 -5.03
N GLY A 129 26.18 1.83 -6.37
CA GLY A 129 27.08 1.05 -7.20
C GLY A 129 26.61 -0.38 -7.52
N ILE A 130 25.50 -0.83 -6.95
CA ILE A 130 24.85 -2.11 -7.27
C ILE A 130 23.33 -1.96 -7.46
N GLU A 131 22.85 -0.77 -7.78
CA GLU A 131 21.42 -0.44 -7.93
C GLU A 131 20.76 -1.35 -8.97
N THR A 132 21.43 -1.59 -10.10
CA THR A 132 20.93 -2.48 -11.15
C THR A 132 20.81 -3.93 -10.67
N CYS A 133 21.72 -4.38 -9.80
CA CYS A 133 21.64 -5.70 -9.18
C CYS A 133 20.42 -5.79 -8.26
N ALA A 134 20.25 -4.80 -7.38
CA ALA A 134 19.12 -4.74 -6.46
C ALA A 134 17.77 -4.68 -7.21
N VAL A 135 17.65 -3.80 -8.21
CA VAL A 135 16.43 -3.67 -9.03
C VAL A 135 16.14 -4.96 -9.78
N ARG A 136 17.14 -5.61 -10.39
CA ARG A 136 16.94 -6.87 -11.09
C ARG A 136 16.35 -7.94 -10.17
N GLN A 137 16.91 -8.09 -8.97
CA GLN A 137 16.41 -9.05 -7.99
C GLN A 137 14.94 -8.75 -7.60
N MET A 138 14.57 -7.46 -7.53
CA MET A 138 13.18 -7.06 -7.28
C MET A 138 12.26 -7.43 -8.43
N THR A 139 12.66 -7.10 -9.67
CA THR A 139 11.85 -7.35 -10.85
C THR A 139 11.72 -8.82 -11.20
N ASP A 140 12.77 -9.62 -10.96
CA ASP A 140 12.75 -11.07 -11.23
C ASP A 140 11.70 -11.75 -10.33
N TRP A 141 11.66 -11.40 -9.04
CA TRP A 141 10.62 -11.91 -8.14
C TRP A 141 9.23 -11.38 -8.48
N ALA A 142 9.11 -10.11 -8.87
CA ALA A 142 7.82 -9.57 -9.29
C ALA A 142 7.29 -10.34 -10.51
N ALA A 143 8.15 -10.63 -11.50
CA ALA A 143 7.81 -11.42 -12.67
C ALA A 143 7.35 -12.85 -12.31
N ASP A 144 8.06 -13.53 -11.42
CA ASP A 144 7.67 -14.86 -10.93
C ASP A 144 6.34 -14.81 -10.17
N THR A 145 6.15 -13.80 -9.31
CA THR A 145 4.95 -13.61 -8.51
C THR A 145 3.72 -13.36 -9.38
N LEU A 146 3.86 -12.59 -10.47
CA LEU A 146 2.80 -12.32 -11.44
C LEU A 146 2.16 -13.60 -11.98
N LEU A 147 2.94 -14.68 -12.13
CA LEU A 147 2.43 -15.97 -12.63
C LEU A 147 1.50 -16.69 -11.64
N SER A 148 1.55 -16.31 -10.37
CA SER A 148 0.75 -16.88 -9.28
C SER A 148 -0.44 -16.00 -8.86
N LEU A 149 -0.45 -14.73 -9.28
CA LEU A 149 -1.49 -13.78 -8.93
C LEU A 149 -2.73 -13.91 -9.82
N PRO A 150 -3.91 -13.52 -9.34
CA PRO A 150 -5.10 -13.40 -10.17
C PRO A 150 -4.85 -12.45 -11.34
N VAL A 151 -5.21 -12.87 -12.55
CA VAL A 151 -5.11 -12.04 -13.76
C VAL A 151 -6.43 -11.29 -14.00
N SER A 152 -7.04 -10.81 -12.93
CA SER A 152 -8.26 -10.00 -13.01
C SER A 152 -8.11 -8.74 -12.17
N ARG A 153 -8.74 -7.66 -12.66
CA ARG A 153 -8.92 -6.44 -11.90
C ARG A 153 -10.38 -6.05 -12.08
N PRO A 154 -11.20 -6.04 -11.01
CA PRO A 154 -12.56 -5.55 -11.13
C PRO A 154 -12.54 -4.10 -11.65
N ALA A 155 -13.49 -3.77 -12.50
CA ALA A 155 -13.66 -2.40 -12.97
C ALA A 155 -14.64 -1.70 -12.05
N ILE A 156 -14.27 -0.54 -11.51
CA ILE A 156 -15.20 0.31 -10.76
C ILE A 156 -16.40 0.64 -11.65
N ALA A 157 -17.62 0.47 -11.15
CA ALA A 157 -18.81 0.68 -11.95
C ALA A 157 -18.96 2.14 -12.40
N SER A 158 -19.44 2.39 -13.63
CA SER A 158 -19.56 3.75 -14.16
C SER A 158 -20.54 4.65 -13.39
N GLY A 159 -21.41 4.05 -12.56
CA GLY A 159 -22.33 4.76 -11.67
C GLY A 159 -21.86 4.83 -10.21
N ASP A 160 -20.67 4.32 -9.91
CA ASP A 160 -20.11 4.31 -8.57
C ASP A 160 -19.80 5.74 -8.07
N PRO A 161 -20.10 6.08 -6.81
CA PRO A 161 -19.94 7.45 -6.33
C PRO A 161 -18.48 7.88 -6.23
N THR A 162 -18.11 8.89 -7.02
CA THR A 162 -16.80 9.58 -6.90
C THR A 162 -16.89 10.87 -6.09
N THR A 163 -18.06 11.51 -6.07
CA THR A 163 -18.30 12.75 -5.33
C THR A 163 -19.70 12.75 -4.75
N LEU A 164 -19.78 12.89 -3.44
CA LEU A 164 -20.99 12.88 -2.64
C LEU A 164 -21.10 14.17 -1.85
N GLN A 165 -22.29 14.45 -1.32
CA GLN A 165 -22.53 15.60 -0.47
C GLN A 165 -23.36 15.18 0.74
N THR A 166 -23.02 15.71 1.91
CA THR A 166 -23.82 15.53 3.12
C THR A 166 -23.85 16.82 3.95
N PRO A 167 -24.95 17.15 4.64
CA PRO A 167 -24.95 18.21 5.62
C PRO A 167 -24.03 17.90 6.80
N ALA A 168 -23.46 18.94 7.40
CA ALA A 168 -22.63 18.83 8.60
C ALA A 168 -23.40 18.12 9.73
N GLY A 169 -22.72 17.21 10.43
CA GLY A 169 -23.29 16.44 11.54
C GLY A 169 -24.29 15.34 11.17
N ASN A 170 -24.69 15.23 9.90
CA ASN A 170 -25.62 14.18 9.45
C ASN A 170 -24.86 12.99 8.87
N GLN A 171 -25.15 11.81 9.43
CA GLN A 171 -24.69 10.56 8.86
C GLN A 171 -25.32 10.32 7.49
N PHE A 172 -24.56 9.71 6.59
CA PHE A 172 -24.96 9.49 5.21
C PHE A 172 -24.60 8.07 4.77
N ARG A 173 -25.55 7.37 4.15
CA ARG A 173 -25.36 6.03 3.58
C ARG A 173 -25.17 6.12 2.09
N PHE A 174 -24.25 5.32 1.57
CA PHE A 174 -24.10 5.12 0.14
C PHE A 174 -23.69 3.68 -0.16
N THR A 175 -23.89 3.29 -1.42
CA THR A 175 -23.48 2.00 -1.94
C THR A 175 -22.33 2.17 -2.91
N VAL A 176 -21.48 1.16 -3.01
CA VAL A 176 -20.43 1.05 -4.02
C VAL A 176 -20.71 -0.13 -4.93
N ASP A 177 -20.16 -0.10 -6.14
CA ASP A 177 -20.34 -1.19 -7.10
C ASP A 177 -19.11 -1.42 -7.98
N ALA A 178 -18.94 -2.65 -8.43
CA ALA A 178 -17.87 -3.09 -9.30
C ALA A 178 -18.36 -4.09 -10.35
N ASN A 179 -17.73 -4.07 -11.52
CA ASN A 179 -17.97 -4.98 -12.62
C ASN A 179 -16.84 -6.02 -12.72
N GLY A 180 -17.17 -7.22 -13.18
CA GLY A 180 -16.20 -8.32 -13.31
C GLY A 180 -16.76 -9.63 -12.76
N ALA A 181 -15.87 -10.47 -12.22
CA ALA A 181 -16.22 -11.79 -11.69
C ALA A 181 -16.81 -11.72 -10.27
N ALA A 182 -18.13 -11.79 -10.15
CA ALA A 182 -18.83 -11.85 -8.86
C ALA A 182 -18.62 -13.20 -8.13
N PRO A 183 -18.77 -13.26 -6.78
CA PRO A 183 -19.13 -12.16 -5.88
C PRO A 183 -18.01 -11.16 -5.63
N PHE A 184 -18.39 -9.94 -5.24
CA PHE A 184 -17.44 -8.90 -4.79
C PHE A 184 -17.41 -8.80 -3.28
N THR A 185 -16.24 -8.47 -2.75
CA THR A 185 -16.08 -7.99 -1.37
C THR A 185 -15.50 -6.59 -1.38
N PHE A 186 -15.95 -5.75 -0.46
CA PHE A 186 -15.48 -4.38 -0.33
C PHE A 186 -14.82 -4.18 1.03
N SER A 187 -13.66 -3.52 1.03
CA SER A 187 -12.90 -3.21 2.24
C SER A 187 -12.44 -1.76 2.26
N LEU A 188 -12.09 -1.29 3.46
CA LEU A 188 -11.62 0.08 3.70
C LEU A 188 -10.19 0.01 4.24
N PRO A 189 -9.17 0.40 3.44
CA PRO A 189 -7.79 0.44 3.94
C PRO A 189 -7.63 1.41 5.13
N HIS A 190 -8.46 2.46 5.18
CA HIS A 190 -8.53 3.41 6.29
C HIS A 190 -10.01 3.76 6.55
N SER A 191 -10.51 3.49 7.75
CA SER A 191 -11.87 3.84 8.18
C SER A 191 -11.99 5.25 8.76
N ILE A 192 -10.86 5.90 9.06
CA ILE A 192 -10.80 7.26 9.62
C ILE A 192 -9.85 8.09 8.77
N THR A 193 -10.27 9.31 8.40
CA THR A 193 -9.45 10.24 7.62
C THR A 193 -8.62 11.17 8.48
N ASP A 194 -7.69 11.88 7.85
CA ASP A 194 -6.90 12.94 8.49
C ASP A 194 -7.78 14.09 9.02
N LEU A 195 -9.02 14.21 8.52
CA LEU A 195 -10.02 15.18 8.98
C LEU A 195 -10.90 14.64 10.13
N MET A 196 -10.67 13.42 10.60
CA MET A 196 -11.45 12.72 11.62
C MET A 196 -12.88 12.33 11.19
N GLY A 197 -13.17 12.33 9.90
CA GLY A 197 -14.38 11.68 9.39
C GLY A 197 -14.25 10.17 9.46
N VAL A 198 -15.36 9.49 9.70
CA VAL A 198 -15.39 8.03 9.90
C VAL A 198 -16.28 7.39 8.84
N ILE A 199 -15.78 6.32 8.23
CA ILE A 199 -16.56 5.44 7.35
C ILE A 199 -16.54 4.01 7.89
N GLU A 200 -17.71 3.39 7.94
CA GLU A 200 -17.89 2.04 8.47
C GLU A 200 -18.74 1.20 7.51
N PRO A 201 -18.48 -0.11 7.38
CA PRO A 201 -19.36 -1.02 6.63
C PRO A 201 -20.77 -1.05 7.25
N ASP A 202 -21.81 -0.95 6.41
CA ASP A 202 -23.24 -1.03 6.79
C ASP A 202 -24.00 -2.06 5.94
N GLY A 203 -23.27 -2.98 5.31
CA GLY A 203 -23.78 -3.98 4.39
C GLY A 203 -22.65 -4.65 3.60
N ALA A 204 -23.00 -5.47 2.61
CA ALA A 204 -22.01 -6.10 1.74
C ALA A 204 -21.33 -5.07 0.81
N ASP A 205 -22.12 -4.13 0.31
CA ASP A 205 -21.78 -3.08 -0.66
C ASP A 205 -22.16 -1.67 -0.15
N GLN A 206 -22.52 -1.55 1.13
CA GLN A 206 -23.01 -0.30 1.73
C GLN A 206 -22.04 0.20 2.80
N PHE A 207 -21.90 1.53 2.86
CA PHE A 207 -21.10 2.22 3.86
C PHE A 207 -21.89 3.33 4.53
N LEU A 208 -21.62 3.53 5.82
CA LEU A 208 -22.11 4.63 6.62
C LEU A 208 -20.97 5.62 6.85
N TYR A 209 -21.15 6.85 6.39
CA TYR A 209 -20.26 7.97 6.66
C TYR A 209 -20.77 8.80 7.84
N THR A 210 -19.87 9.11 8.78
CA THR A 210 -20.08 10.05 9.87
C THR A 210 -19.14 11.26 9.68
N PRO A 211 -19.69 12.47 9.43
CA PRO A 211 -18.87 13.66 9.26
C PRO A 211 -18.07 14.02 10.52
N PRO A 212 -16.88 14.61 10.37
CA PRO A 212 -16.14 15.17 11.48
C PRO A 212 -16.91 16.33 12.14
N VAL A 213 -16.80 16.42 13.46
CA VAL A 213 -17.49 17.45 14.25
C VAL A 213 -16.92 18.84 13.92
N GLY A 214 -17.80 19.79 13.61
CA GLY A 214 -17.46 21.20 13.44
C GLY A 214 -16.86 21.58 12.08
N LEU A 215 -16.89 20.70 11.08
CA LEU A 215 -16.56 21.04 9.69
C LEU A 215 -17.84 21.13 8.85
N ASP A 216 -17.98 22.16 8.02
CA ASP A 216 -19.21 22.44 7.24
C ASP A 216 -18.98 22.95 5.80
N THR A 217 -17.73 22.99 5.33
CA THR A 217 -17.38 23.40 3.96
C THR A 217 -16.20 22.62 3.38
N THR A 218 -15.82 21.53 4.05
CA THR A 218 -14.63 20.74 3.75
C THR A 218 -14.97 19.51 2.93
N THR A 219 -14.05 19.08 2.06
CA THR A 219 -14.17 17.79 1.37
C THR A 219 -13.33 16.75 2.08
N ASP A 220 -13.99 15.68 2.51
CA ASP A 220 -13.36 14.49 3.06
C ASP A 220 -13.09 13.47 1.94
N SER A 221 -12.10 12.59 2.11
CA SER A 221 -11.70 11.65 1.05
C SER A 221 -11.37 10.28 1.61
N PHE A 222 -12.05 9.27 1.08
CA PHE A 222 -11.92 7.88 1.49
C PHE A 222 -11.51 7.02 0.30
N VAL A 223 -10.87 5.90 0.61
CA VAL A 223 -10.58 4.86 -0.38
C VAL A 223 -11.30 3.59 0.05
N TYR A 224 -11.94 2.94 -0.90
CA TYR A 224 -12.38 1.56 -0.73
C TYR A 224 -11.66 0.68 -1.76
N VAL A 225 -11.58 -0.62 -1.45
CA VAL A 225 -11.03 -1.65 -2.33
C VAL A 225 -12.12 -2.65 -2.64
N ALA A 226 -12.37 -2.88 -3.92
CA ALA A 226 -13.21 -3.97 -4.41
C ALA A 226 -12.32 -5.17 -4.75
N THR A 227 -12.70 -6.34 -4.28
CA THR A 227 -12.06 -7.62 -4.61
C THR A 227 -13.06 -8.53 -5.30
N ASP A 228 -12.68 -9.10 -6.44
CA ASP A 228 -13.52 -10.02 -7.20
C ASP A 228 -13.35 -11.48 -6.72
N ALA A 229 -14.16 -12.40 -7.26
CA ALA A 229 -14.14 -13.82 -6.89
C ALA A 229 -12.82 -14.54 -7.21
N ASN A 230 -12.02 -14.00 -8.14
CA ASN A 230 -10.72 -14.55 -8.49
C ASN A 230 -9.62 -13.98 -7.58
N GLY A 231 -9.93 -12.99 -6.74
CA GLY A 231 -8.97 -12.30 -5.86
C GLY A 231 -8.32 -11.06 -6.49
N GLY A 232 -8.77 -10.65 -7.68
CA GLY A 232 -8.35 -9.41 -8.32
C GLY A 232 -8.85 -8.18 -7.56
N THR A 233 -8.03 -7.14 -7.42
CA THR A 233 -8.37 -5.95 -6.63
C THR A 233 -8.33 -4.65 -7.43
N SER A 234 -9.27 -3.75 -7.13
CA SER A 234 -9.29 -2.37 -7.63
C SER A 234 -9.68 -1.42 -6.51
N SER A 235 -9.17 -0.20 -6.52
CA SER A 235 -9.54 0.83 -5.54
C SER A 235 -10.23 2.01 -6.20
N ASN A 236 -11.08 2.73 -5.46
CA ASN A 236 -11.61 4.02 -5.89
C ASN A 236 -11.52 5.05 -4.77
N VAL A 237 -11.50 6.34 -5.14
CA VAL A 237 -11.52 7.46 -4.21
C VAL A 237 -12.91 8.07 -4.18
N ILE A 238 -13.51 8.07 -2.99
CA ILE A 238 -14.79 8.73 -2.71
C ILE A 238 -14.51 10.07 -2.04
N ARG A 239 -14.98 11.15 -2.66
CA ARG A 239 -14.90 12.50 -2.09
C ARG A 239 -16.25 12.92 -1.53
N ILE A 240 -16.32 13.26 -0.26
CA ILE A 240 -17.57 13.68 0.39
C ILE A 240 -17.46 15.15 0.78
N ARG A 241 -18.20 16.01 0.09
CA ARG A 241 -18.29 17.44 0.42
C ARG A 241 -19.28 17.61 1.57
N ILE A 242 -18.78 18.11 2.70
CA ILE A 242 -19.59 18.48 3.83
C ILE A 242 -20.09 19.91 3.59
N ASN A 243 -21.41 20.06 3.59
CA ASN A 243 -22.08 21.35 3.42
C ASN A 243 -22.69 21.81 4.75
N PRO A 244 -22.98 23.11 4.90
CA PRO A 244 -23.68 23.64 6.08
C PRO A 244 -25.07 23.04 6.27
#